data_AF-A0A182MXX1-F1
#
_entry.id   AF-A0A182MXX1-F1
#
_cell.length_a   1.000
_cell.length_b   1.000
_cell.length_c   1.000
_cell.angle_alpha   90.00
_cell.angle_beta   90.00
_cell.angle_gamma   90.00
#
_symmetry.space_group_name_H-M   'P 1'
#
loop_
_entity.id
_entity.type
_entity.pdbx_description
1 polymer ?
#
loop_
_entity_poly.entity_id
_entity_poly.type
_entity_poly.pdbx_seq_one_letter_code
_entity_poly.pdbx_strand_id
1 'polypeptide(L)'
;MARCAPLTKYNRPYRLLVVALALAIHTAHEAAGLTVLTSKIEPVHHRWSRSEAMDPNGLYTLDWHVDQKDIVFTATANTRGFMGLGFSHRSEHMAGSDLVLVWVDDRTGKPNVLVSKGAGLGRLRV
;
A
#
# COMPACT_ATOMS: atom_id res chain seq x y z
N MET A 1 17.16 4.61 88.03
CA MET A 1 17.63 5.88 87.43
C MET A 1 19.13 6.02 87.68
N ALA A 2 19.96 5.91 86.63
CA ALA A 2 21.39 6.26 86.66
C ALA A 2 21.86 6.57 85.23
N ARG A 3 22.76 7.55 85.12
CA ARG A 3 23.15 8.34 83.95
C ARG A 3 24.36 7.76 83.18
N CYS A 4 24.60 8.40 82.02
CA CYS A 4 25.89 8.71 81.35
C CYS A 4 26.31 7.91 80.08
N ALA A 5 26.54 8.69 79.01
CA ALA A 5 27.25 8.39 77.74
C ALA A 5 28.79 8.31 77.94
N PRO A 6 29.71 8.23 76.94
CA PRO A 6 29.58 8.21 75.46
C PRO A 6 30.50 7.18 74.74
N LEU A 7 30.33 6.94 73.42
CA LEU A 7 31.42 6.40 72.57
C LEU A 7 31.40 7.00 71.15
N THR A 8 32.32 7.95 70.97
CA THR A 8 33.27 8.13 69.85
C THR A 8 32.89 7.73 68.42
N LYS A 9 32.99 8.74 67.54
CA LYS A 9 33.24 8.69 66.08
C LYS A 9 34.11 7.50 65.67
N TYR A 10 33.59 6.67 64.75
CA TYR A 10 34.39 5.72 63.97
C TYR A 10 34.21 6.02 62.47
N ASN A 11 35.29 6.49 61.83
CA ASN A 11 35.39 6.84 60.41
C ASN A 11 36.13 5.71 59.69
N ARG A 12 35.53 5.05 58.70
CA ARG A 12 36.18 3.99 57.89
C ARG A 12 35.39 3.73 56.57
N PRO A 13 36.00 3.13 55.55
CA PRO A 13 36.41 3.71 54.27
C PRO A 13 35.43 3.45 53.10
N TYR A 14 34.16 3.19 53.41
CA TYR A 14 33.16 2.68 52.45
C TYR A 14 32.76 3.70 51.37
N ARG A 15 32.96 5.01 51.63
CA ARG A 15 32.57 6.07 50.67
C ARG A 15 33.38 6.07 49.38
N LEU A 16 34.69 5.79 49.45
CA LEU A 16 35.52 5.70 48.24
C LEU A 16 35.19 4.44 47.43
N LEU A 17 34.85 3.34 48.10
CA LEU A 17 34.49 2.08 47.46
C LEU A 17 33.11 2.17 46.75
N VAL A 18 32.15 2.90 47.33
CA VAL A 18 30.84 3.15 46.71
C VAL A 18 30.96 4.04 45.45
N VAL A 19 31.85 5.04 45.45
CA VAL A 19 32.06 5.90 44.27
C VAL A 19 32.75 5.13 43.14
N ALA A 20 33.72 4.27 43.45
CA ALA A 20 34.36 3.41 42.45
C ALA A 20 33.37 2.41 41.82
N LEU A 21 32.46 1.85 42.62
CA LEU A 21 31.40 0.97 42.12
C LEU A 21 30.39 1.74 41.25
N ALA A 22 30.03 2.97 41.64
CA ALA A 22 29.11 3.81 40.86
C ALA A 22 29.68 4.24 39.50
N LEU A 23 30.99 4.47 39.40
CA LEU A 23 31.64 4.81 38.13
C LEU A 23 31.68 3.60 37.17
N ALA A 24 31.90 2.39 37.70
CA ALA A 24 31.86 1.16 36.90
C ALA A 24 30.46 0.86 36.33
N ILE A 25 29.38 1.30 37.01
CA ILE A 25 28.01 1.15 36.52
C ILE A 25 27.71 2.13 35.37
N HIS A 26 28.37 3.29 35.30
CA HIS A 26 28.13 4.25 34.21
C HIS A 26 28.80 3.83 32.88
N THR A 27 29.87 3.03 32.91
CA THR A 27 30.58 2.60 31.69
C THR A 27 30.06 1.30 31.08
N ALA A 28 29.11 0.62 31.73
CA ALA A 28 28.50 -0.61 31.21
C ALA A 28 27.14 -0.38 30.51
N HIS A 29 26.80 0.88 30.19
CA HIS A 29 25.59 1.22 29.43
C HIS A 29 25.85 1.26 27.92
N GLU A 30 26.70 0.37 27.41
CA GLU A 30 26.76 0.07 25.99
C GLU A 30 26.43 -1.41 25.76
N ALA A 31 25.63 -1.64 24.72
CA ALA A 31 25.31 -2.92 24.10
C ALA A 31 24.22 -3.80 24.77
N ALA A 32 22.97 -3.34 24.72
CA ALA A 32 21.83 -4.24 24.50
C ALA A 32 20.65 -3.51 23.83
N GLY A 33 20.90 -2.92 22.66
CA GLY A 33 19.81 -2.52 21.77
C GLY A 33 19.18 -3.77 21.17
N LEU A 34 18.17 -4.34 21.83
CA LEU A 34 17.34 -5.40 21.25
C LEU A 34 16.53 -4.77 20.10
N THR A 35 17.05 -4.88 18.87
CA THR A 35 16.25 -4.55 17.68
C THR A 35 15.24 -5.67 17.52
N VAL A 36 14.06 -5.48 18.13
CA VAL A 36 12.89 -6.29 17.82
C VAL A 36 12.66 -6.11 16.32
N LEU A 37 12.97 -7.15 15.53
CA LEU A 37 12.53 -7.26 14.15
C LEU A 37 11.01 -7.38 14.20
N THR A 38 10.34 -6.24 14.31
CA THR A 38 8.93 -6.16 13.95
C THR A 38 8.92 -6.46 12.46
N SER A 39 8.65 -7.71 12.10
CA SER A 39 8.06 -8.00 10.80
C SER A 39 6.89 -7.04 10.72
N LYS A 40 7.03 -6.00 9.90
CA LYS A 40 5.93 -5.11 9.58
C LYS A 40 4.88 -6.02 8.93
N ILE A 41 3.92 -6.46 9.73
CA ILE A 41 2.75 -7.17 9.23
C ILE A 41 1.98 -6.09 8.47
N GLU A 42 2.36 -5.90 7.20
CA GLU A 42 1.55 -5.18 6.25
C GLU A 42 0.16 -5.82 6.30
N PRO A 43 -0.91 -5.04 6.45
CA PRO A 43 -2.26 -5.57 6.34
C PRO A 43 -2.33 -6.38 5.05
N VAL A 44 -2.75 -7.65 5.14
CA VAL A 44 -3.08 -8.42 3.95
C VAL A 44 -4.31 -7.74 3.36
N HIS A 45 -4.08 -6.80 2.45
CA HIS A 45 -5.11 -6.30 1.58
C HIS A 45 -5.49 -7.47 0.68
N HIS A 46 -6.67 -8.05 0.90
CA HIS A 46 -7.23 -9.03 -0.01
C HIS A 46 -7.40 -8.35 -1.37
N ARG A 47 -6.38 -8.48 -2.22
CA ARG A 47 -6.35 -7.95 -3.58
C ARG A 47 -7.25 -8.83 -4.41
N TRP A 48 -8.53 -8.48 -4.44
CA TRP A 48 -9.50 -9.13 -5.30
C TRP A 48 -9.14 -8.85 -6.76
N SER A 49 -8.82 -9.90 -7.50
CA SER A 49 -8.56 -9.83 -8.93
C SER A 49 -9.45 -10.77 -9.72
N ARG A 50 -9.70 -10.41 -10.98
CA ARG A 50 -10.53 -11.11 -11.94
C ARG A 50 -9.95 -10.99 -13.34
N SER A 51 -10.28 -11.96 -14.18
CA SER A 51 -9.88 -12.03 -15.58
C SER A 51 -11.05 -12.60 -16.37
N GLU A 52 -11.36 -12.00 -17.52
CA GLU A 52 -12.46 -12.42 -18.41
C GLU A 52 -12.02 -12.32 -19.88
N ALA A 53 -12.45 -13.29 -20.70
CA ALA A 53 -12.34 -13.20 -22.14
C ALA A 53 -13.56 -12.45 -22.69
N MET A 54 -13.31 -11.33 -23.38
CA MET A 54 -14.35 -10.45 -23.92
C MET A 54 -14.81 -10.87 -25.32
N ASP A 55 -14.12 -11.82 -25.95
CA ASP A 55 -14.49 -12.44 -27.20
C ASP A 55 -14.28 -13.97 -27.18
N PRO A 56 -14.98 -14.73 -28.03
CA PRO A 56 -14.87 -16.20 -28.04
C PRO A 56 -13.48 -16.75 -28.35
N ASN A 57 -12.60 -15.97 -28.98
CA ASN A 57 -11.25 -16.42 -29.36
C ASN A 57 -10.20 -16.05 -28.31
N GLY A 58 -10.56 -15.31 -27.25
CA GLY A 58 -9.62 -14.84 -26.24
C GLY A 58 -8.58 -13.84 -26.78
N LEU A 59 -8.91 -13.17 -27.89
CA LEU A 59 -8.07 -12.13 -28.49
C LEU A 59 -8.32 -10.76 -27.87
N TYR A 60 -9.36 -10.63 -27.06
CA TYR A 60 -9.65 -9.50 -26.19
C TYR A 60 -9.85 -10.03 -24.76
N THR A 61 -8.93 -9.70 -23.85
CA THR A 61 -9.01 -10.04 -22.43
C THR A 61 -9.15 -8.79 -21.56
N LEU A 62 -9.86 -8.93 -20.45
CA LEU A 62 -10.02 -7.91 -19.43
C LEU A 62 -9.61 -8.47 -18.07
N ASP A 63 -8.56 -7.91 -17.50
CA ASP A 63 -8.13 -8.16 -16.13
C ASP A 63 -8.49 -6.97 -15.25
N TRP A 64 -8.97 -7.20 -14.04
CA TRP A 64 -9.22 -6.11 -13.10
C TRP A 64 -8.96 -6.49 -11.66
N HIS A 65 -8.62 -5.48 -10.86
CA HIS A 65 -8.50 -5.61 -9.42
C HIS A 65 -8.93 -4.33 -8.70
N VAL A 66 -9.30 -4.48 -7.44
CA VAL A 66 -9.57 -3.32 -6.56
C VAL A 66 -8.25 -2.88 -5.93
N ASP A 67 -7.93 -1.59 -6.06
CA ASP A 67 -6.80 -0.94 -5.40
C ASP A 67 -7.33 0.24 -4.56
N GLN A 68 -7.39 0.02 -3.23
CA GLN A 68 -7.97 0.95 -2.27
C GLN A 68 -9.41 1.38 -2.62
N LYS A 69 -9.57 2.55 -3.24
CA LYS A 69 -10.84 3.16 -3.64
C LYS A 69 -11.12 3.06 -5.14
N ASP A 70 -10.13 2.58 -5.90
CA ASP A 70 -10.16 2.54 -7.35
C ASP A 70 -10.27 1.09 -7.84
N ILE A 71 -10.87 0.92 -9.03
CA ILE A 71 -10.83 -0.36 -9.75
C ILE A 71 -9.90 -0.17 -10.94
N VAL A 72 -8.85 -0.97 -11.01
CA VAL A 72 -7.84 -0.89 -12.06
C VAL A 72 -8.17 -1.96 -13.11
N PHE A 73 -8.46 -1.51 -14.33
CA PHE A 73 -8.71 -2.36 -15.48
C PHE A 73 -7.49 -2.42 -16.39
N THR A 74 -7.14 -3.61 -16.85
CA THR A 74 -6.14 -3.87 -17.89
C THR A 74 -6.84 -4.62 -19.02
N ALA A 75 -6.97 -3.94 -20.15
CA ALA A 75 -7.62 -4.47 -21.34
C ALA A 75 -6.55 -4.76 -22.40
N THR A 76 -6.46 -6.02 -22.83
CA THR A 76 -5.47 -6.45 -23.84
C THR A 76 -6.23 -6.97 -25.04
N ALA A 77 -6.01 -6.39 -26.22
CA ALA A 77 -6.57 -6.93 -27.45
C ALA A 77 -5.59 -6.93 -28.62
N ASN A 78 -5.69 -7.94 -29.48
CA ASN A 78 -5.02 -7.97 -30.77
C ASN A 78 -5.95 -7.40 -31.85
N THR A 79 -5.86 -6.09 -32.10
CA THR A 79 -6.68 -5.38 -33.10
C THR A 79 -5.84 -4.39 -33.89
N ARG A 80 -6.22 -4.18 -35.16
CA ARG A 80 -5.69 -3.10 -36.01
C ARG A 80 -6.52 -1.82 -35.96
N GLY A 81 -7.62 -1.83 -35.20
CA GLY A 81 -8.53 -0.70 -35.06
C GLY A 81 -8.49 -0.12 -33.66
N PHE A 82 -9.68 0.07 -33.08
CA PHE A 82 -9.85 0.55 -31.72
C PHE A 82 -10.35 -0.58 -30.80
N MET A 83 -10.23 -0.35 -29.49
CA MET A 83 -10.84 -1.16 -28.44
C MET A 83 -11.77 -0.28 -27.61
N GLY A 84 -12.92 -0.81 -27.21
CA GLY A 84 -13.90 -0.09 -26.39
C GLY A 84 -14.31 -0.89 -25.16
N LEU A 85 -14.37 -0.24 -24.00
CA LEU A 85 -14.88 -0.79 -22.75
C LEU A 85 -16.06 0.07 -22.26
N GLY A 86 -17.18 -0.57 -21.93
CA GLY A 86 -18.38 0.09 -21.46
C GLY A 86 -18.77 -0.32 -20.05
N PHE A 87 -19.20 0.65 -19.25
CA PHE A 87 -19.75 0.45 -17.91
C PHE A 87 -21.24 0.77 -17.92
N SER A 88 -22.07 -0.24 -17.65
CA SER A 88 -23.53 -0.11 -17.60
C SER A 88 -24.07 -0.60 -16.27
N HIS A 89 -25.13 0.04 -15.79
CA HIS A 89 -25.89 -0.40 -14.62
C HIS A 89 -27.22 -1.08 -14.99
N ARG A 90 -27.55 -1.20 -16.29
CA ARG A 90 -28.88 -1.64 -16.78
C ARG A 90 -28.83 -2.84 -17.71
N SER A 91 -27.80 -2.95 -18.54
CA SER A 91 -27.73 -3.94 -19.60
C SER A 91 -26.30 -4.27 -19.98
N GLU A 92 -26.10 -5.42 -20.60
CA GLU A 92 -24.84 -5.82 -21.25
C GLU A 92 -24.54 -5.08 -22.56
N HIS A 93 -25.41 -4.14 -22.97
CA HIS A 93 -25.23 -3.36 -24.18
C HIS A 93 -24.36 -2.10 -23.97
N MET A 94 -23.72 -1.65 -25.04
CA MET A 94 -22.93 -0.42 -25.06
C MET A 94 -23.79 0.86 -25.06
N ALA A 95 -25.05 0.76 -25.51
CA ALA A 95 -25.95 1.90 -25.58
C ALA A 95 -26.35 2.39 -24.19
N GLY A 96 -26.13 3.67 -23.91
CA GLY A 96 -26.42 4.27 -22.60
C GLY A 96 -25.38 3.97 -21.53
N SER A 97 -24.26 3.35 -21.88
CA SER A 97 -23.15 3.06 -20.99
C SER A 97 -22.14 4.21 -20.96
N ASP A 98 -21.39 4.32 -19.86
CA ASP A 98 -20.19 5.15 -19.83
C ASP A 98 -19.08 4.40 -20.57
N LEU A 99 -18.45 5.06 -21.55
CA LEU A 99 -17.55 4.42 -22.51
C LEU A 99 -16.13 4.95 -22.40
N VAL A 100 -15.17 4.03 -22.53
CA VAL A 100 -13.77 4.32 -22.81
C VAL A 100 -13.43 3.69 -24.15
N LEU A 101 -12.89 4.48 -25.08
CA LEU A 101 -12.42 4.05 -26.40
C LEU A 101 -10.93 4.35 -26.50
N VAL A 102 -10.14 3.38 -26.94
CA VAL A 102 -8.68 3.52 -27.10
C VAL A 102 -8.23 3.04 -28.47
N TRP A 103 -7.23 3.70 -29.03
CA TRP A 103 -6.61 3.30 -30.31
C TRP A 103 -5.19 3.83 -30.43
N VAL A 104 -4.42 3.26 -31.34
CA VAL A 104 -3.13 3.80 -31.78
C VAL A 104 -3.37 4.55 -33.09
N ASP A 105 -2.88 5.78 -33.20
CA ASP A 105 -2.91 6.52 -34.46
C ASP A 105 -1.89 5.91 -35.42
N ASP A 106 -2.37 5.30 -36.52
CA ASP A 106 -1.52 4.59 -37.49
C ASP A 106 -0.46 5.49 -38.15
N ARG A 107 -0.70 6.79 -38.25
CA ARG A 107 0.23 7.74 -38.86
C ARG A 107 1.34 8.13 -37.88
N THR A 108 1.03 8.24 -36.59
CA THR A 108 1.97 8.78 -35.58
C THR A 108 2.50 7.75 -34.60
N GLY A 109 1.89 6.58 -34.51
CA GLY A 109 2.16 5.54 -33.50
C GLY A 109 1.74 5.93 -32.08
N LYS A 110 1.04 7.05 -31.89
CA LYS A 110 0.68 7.55 -30.56
C LYS A 110 -0.62 6.93 -30.06
N PRO A 111 -0.71 6.58 -28.75
CA PRO A 111 -1.96 6.14 -28.17
C PRO A 111 -2.93 7.31 -27.98
N ASN A 112 -4.22 7.04 -28.18
CA ASN A 112 -5.31 7.98 -27.96
C ASN A 112 -6.39 7.34 -27.09
N VAL A 113 -7.06 8.17 -26.31
CA VAL A 113 -8.16 7.76 -25.42
C VAL A 113 -9.30 8.75 -25.57
N LEU A 114 -10.52 8.23 -25.75
CA LEU A 114 -11.76 8.99 -25.70
C LEU A 114 -12.64 8.42 -24.59
N VAL A 115 -13.18 9.30 -23.74
CA VAL A 115 -14.12 8.94 -22.69
C VAL A 115 -15.44 9.65 -22.95
N SER A 116 -16.55 8.93 -22.83
CA SER A 116 -17.90 9.48 -23.00
C SER A 116 -18.81 9.03 -21.86
N LYS A 117 -19.76 9.89 -21.49
CA LYS A 117 -20.81 9.54 -20.54
C LYS A 117 -22.05 9.04 -21.27
N GLY A 118 -22.70 8.02 -20.72
CA GLY A 118 -23.93 7.45 -21.23
C GLY A 118 -25.11 8.41 -21.05
N ALA A 119 -25.26 9.39 -21.95
CA ALA A 119 -26.54 10.05 -22.13
C ALA A 119 -27.43 9.12 -22.96
N GLY A 120 -28.54 8.65 -22.36
CA GLY A 120 -29.56 7.92 -23.11
C GLY A 120 -29.92 8.67 -24.39
N LEU A 121 -29.98 7.94 -25.51
CA LEU A 121 -30.02 8.40 -26.90
C LEU A 121 -28.64 8.69 -27.50
N GLY A 122 -28.08 7.61 -28.07
CA GLY A 122 -26.82 7.62 -28.78
C GLY A 122 -26.81 8.56 -29.98
N ARG A 123 -25.67 9.24 -30.14
CA ARG A 123 -24.98 9.38 -31.42
C ARG A 123 -23.55 9.83 -31.16
N LEU A 124 -22.62 8.88 -31.05
CA LEU A 124 -21.21 9.21 -31.21
C LEU A 124 -20.99 9.39 -32.71
N ARG A 125 -20.91 10.65 -33.18
CA ARG A 125 -20.35 10.92 -34.51
C ARG A 125 -18.85 11.09 -34.32
N VAL A 126 -18.08 10.17 -34.90
CA VAL A 126 -16.65 10.36 -35.18
C VAL A 126 -16.54 11.21 -36.44
#